data_AF-A0A0Q9P4U9-F1
#
_entry.id   AF-A0A0Q9P4U9-F1
#
_cell.length_a   1.000
_cell.length_b   1.000
_cell.length_c   1.000
_cell.angle_alpha   90.00
_cell.angle_beta   90.00
_cell.angle_gamma   90.00
#
_symmetry.space_group_name_H-M   'P 1'
#
loop_
_entity.id
_entity.type
_entity.pdbx_description
1 polymer ?
#
loop_
_entity_poly.entity_id
_entity_poly.type
_entity_poly.pdbx_seq_one_letter_code
_entity_poly.pdbx_strand_id
1 'polypeptide(L)'
;MNRQAKRVYTDQASIRKLESLVDQLPANGHVVLLLKDGSSCDGVIITRPNVQVFSDGDEREGINATVQLERPDVPEWSRQVRLDQIVRVEHLDSCMASES
;
A
#
# COMPACT_ATOMS: atom_id res chain seq x y z
N MET A 1 8.89 2.02 19.80
CA MET A 1 7.56 2.63 19.57
C MET A 1 6.73 1.65 18.78
N ASN A 2 5.60 1.21 19.32
CA ASN A 2 4.73 0.22 18.66
C ASN A 2 3.87 0.92 17.59
N ARG A 3 3.75 0.34 16.39
CA ARG A 3 3.01 0.96 15.28
C ARG A 3 1.53 0.63 15.42
N GLN A 4 0.68 1.65 15.38
CA GLN A 4 -0.76 1.49 15.56
C GLN A 4 -1.50 1.25 14.24
N ALA A 5 -2.53 0.42 14.30
CA ALA A 5 -3.34 0.01 13.17
C ALA A 5 -4.81 -0.08 13.54
N LYS A 6 -5.71 0.31 12.65
CA LYS A 6 -7.14 0.04 12.86
C LYS A 6 -7.45 -1.48 12.84
N ARG A 7 -6.65 -2.25 12.10
CA ARG A 7 -6.81 -3.69 11.96
C ARG A 7 -5.46 -4.35 11.77
N VAL A 8 -5.29 -5.50 12.41
CA VAL A 8 -4.12 -6.37 12.29
C VAL A 8 -4.57 -7.77 11.86
N TYR A 9 -3.66 -8.52 11.23
CA TYR A 9 -3.94 -9.87 10.74
C TYR A 9 -2.96 -10.86 11.35
N THR A 10 -3.49 -11.95 11.90
CA THR A 10 -2.69 -13.04 12.49
C THR A 10 -2.81 -14.35 11.70
N ASP A 11 -3.80 -14.45 10.81
CA ASP A 11 -3.98 -15.62 9.96
C ASP A 11 -3.10 -15.56 8.70
N GLN A 12 -2.56 -16.71 8.32
CA GLN A 12 -1.61 -16.83 7.22
C GLN A 12 -2.20 -16.42 5.85
N ALA A 13 -3.51 -16.62 5.65
CA ALA A 13 -4.16 -16.33 4.37
C ALA A 13 -4.26 -14.82 4.14
N SER A 14 -4.61 -14.05 5.18
CA SER A 14 -4.63 -12.60 5.15
C SER A 14 -3.23 -12.01 5.02
N ILE A 15 -2.24 -12.58 5.72
CA ILE A 15 -0.83 -12.15 5.59
C ILE A 15 -0.34 -12.32 4.14
N ARG A 16 -0.60 -13.48 3.52
CA ARG A 16 -0.24 -13.72 2.11
C ARG A 16 -0.90 -12.75 1.14
N LYS A 17 -2.15 -12.31 1.42
CA LYS A 17 -2.82 -11.29 0.61
C LYS A 17 -2.10 -9.94 0.71
N LEU A 18 -1.63 -9.56 1.90
CA LEU A 18 -0.83 -8.34 2.09
C LEU A 18 0.52 -8.45 1.38
N GLU A 19 1.20 -9.59 1.49
CA GLU A 19 2.46 -9.84 0.77
C GLU A 19 2.26 -9.75 -0.76
N SER A 20 1.19 -10.35 -1.29
CA SER A 20 0.85 -10.25 -2.71
C SER A 20 0.54 -8.81 -3.16
N LEU A 21 -0.01 -7.96 -2.30
CA LEU A 21 -0.15 -6.52 -2.57
C LEU A 21 1.21 -5.80 -2.54
N VAL A 22 2.12 -6.19 -1.65
CA VAL A 22 3.50 -5.68 -1.62
C VAL A 22 4.26 -6.00 -2.92
N ASP A 23 4.03 -7.18 -3.51
CA ASP A 23 4.59 -7.56 -4.81
C ASP A 23 4.05 -6.73 -5.98
N GLN A 24 2.84 -6.18 -5.87
CA GLN A 24 2.24 -5.29 -6.87
C GLN A 24 2.67 -3.81 -6.72
N LEU A 25 3.45 -3.47 -5.70
CA LEU A 25 3.81 -2.07 -5.40
C LEU A 25 5.32 -1.85 -5.58
N PRO A 26 5.81 -1.71 -6.83
CA PRO A 26 7.23 -1.49 -7.09
C PRO A 26 7.66 -0.12 -6.54
N ALA A 27 8.89 -0.04 -6.03
CA ALA A 27 9.48 1.24 -5.71
C ALA A 27 9.62 2.09 -6.98
N ASN A 28 9.37 3.39 -6.85
CA ASN A 28 9.35 4.39 -7.90
C ASN A 28 8.32 4.13 -9.02
N GLY A 29 7.31 3.28 -8.79
CA GLY A 29 6.21 3.07 -9.73
C GLY A 29 5.05 4.04 -9.49
N HIS A 30 4.53 4.61 -10.56
CA HIS A 30 3.27 5.34 -10.64
C HIS A 30 2.09 4.35 -10.69
N VAL A 31 1.22 4.46 -9.70
CA VAL A 31 0.04 3.61 -9.56
C VAL A 31 -1.21 4.42 -9.24
N VAL A 32 -2.36 3.83 -9.55
CA VAL A 32 -3.66 4.21 -8.98
C VAL A 32 -4.08 3.12 -7.99
N LEU A 33 -4.37 3.51 -6.75
CA LEU A 33 -4.90 2.63 -5.73
C LEU A 33 -6.41 2.85 -5.59
N LEU A 34 -7.19 1.79 -5.78
CA LEU A 34 -8.61 1.78 -5.43
C LEU A 34 -8.77 1.28 -4.00
N LEU A 35 -9.48 2.05 -3.18
CA LEU A 35 -9.67 1.78 -1.76
C LEU A 35 -11.05 1.19 -1.46
N LYS A 36 -11.17 0.51 -0.31
CA LYS A 36 -12.41 -0.14 0.14
C LYS A 36 -13.59 0.82 0.35
N ASP A 37 -13.31 2.10 0.58
CA ASP A 37 -14.34 3.14 0.72
C ASP A 37 -14.85 3.67 -0.63
N GLY A 38 -14.34 3.12 -1.74
CA GLY A 38 -14.67 3.54 -3.11
C GLY A 38 -13.85 4.72 -3.61
N SER A 39 -13.00 5.32 -2.78
CA SER A 39 -12.09 6.38 -3.21
C SER A 39 -10.90 5.79 -3.99
N SER A 40 -10.29 6.61 -4.82
CA SER A 40 -9.02 6.30 -5.48
C SER A 40 -7.94 7.32 -5.11
N CYS A 41 -6.68 6.92 -5.26
CA CYS A 41 -5.56 7.84 -5.19
C CYS A 41 -4.46 7.43 -6.17
N ASP A 42 -4.03 8.39 -6.98
CA ASP A 42 -2.86 8.27 -7.86
C ASP A 42 -1.62 8.90 -7.21
N GLY A 43 -0.46 8.31 -7.51
CA GLY A 43 0.86 8.82 -7.13
C GLY A 43 1.98 7.81 -7.34
N VAL A 44 3.20 8.23 -7.05
CA VAL A 44 4.41 7.43 -7.17
C VAL A 44 4.73 6.78 -5.83
N ILE A 45 5.00 5.48 -5.83
CA ILE A 45 5.45 4.73 -4.66
C ILE A 45 6.90 5.10 -4.35
N ILE A 46 7.17 5.72 -3.19
CA ILE A 46 8.53 6.17 -2.84
C ILE A 46 9.44 5.04 -2.43
N THR A 47 8.89 4.06 -1.73
CA THR A 47 9.63 2.89 -1.29
C THR A 47 8.69 1.71 -1.27
N ARG A 48 9.21 0.55 -1.68
CA ARG A 48 8.46 -0.70 -1.64
C ARG A 48 7.94 -0.94 -0.22
N PRO A 49 6.64 -1.14 -0.01
CA PRO A 49 6.10 -1.41 1.31
C PRO A 49 6.59 -2.76 1.84
N ASN A 50 6.52 -2.95 3.16
CA ASN A 50 6.88 -4.21 3.80
C ASN A 50 5.89 -4.54 4.93
N VAL A 51 5.53 -5.82 5.04
CA VAL A 51 4.68 -6.34 6.11
C VAL A 51 5.43 -6.32 7.44
N GLN A 52 4.81 -5.72 8.46
CA GLN A 52 5.42 -5.44 9.75
C GLN A 52 4.42 -5.70 10.87
N VAL A 53 4.91 -5.80 12.10
CA VAL A 53 4.06 -5.91 13.30
C VAL A 53 3.43 -4.55 13.62
N PHE A 54 2.14 -4.58 13.91
CA PHE A 54 1.34 -3.47 14.41
C PHE A 54 0.52 -3.95 15.61
N SER A 55 0.12 -3.01 16.46
CA SER A 55 -0.96 -3.22 17.43
C SER A 55 -2.25 -2.55 16.98
N ASP A 56 -3.38 -3.18 17.30
CA ASP A 56 -4.71 -2.60 17.13
C ASP A 56 -5.23 -1.92 18.41
N GLY A 57 -6.43 -1.34 18.34
CA GLY A 57 -7.06 -0.64 19.46
C GLY A 57 -7.41 -1.52 20.67
N ASP A 58 -7.42 -2.84 20.51
CA ASP A 58 -7.56 -3.84 21.59
C ASP A 58 -6.19 -4.35 22.09
N GLU A 59 -5.11 -3.62 21.78
CA GLU A 59 -3.71 -3.99 22.10
C GLU A 59 -3.24 -5.30 21.46
N ARG A 60 -3.99 -5.87 20.52
CA ARG A 60 -3.61 -7.10 19.82
C ARG A 60 -2.52 -6.84 18.81
N GLU A 61 -1.48 -7.65 18.86
CA GLU A 61 -0.42 -7.63 17.87
C GLU A 61 -0.76 -8.49 16.65
N GLY A 62 -0.39 -7.98 15.48
CA GLY A 62 -0.47 -8.74 14.24
C GLY A 62 0.19 -8.01 13.08
N ILE A 63 0.04 -8.56 11.88
CA ILE A 63 0.73 -8.09 10.69
C ILE A 63 -0.15 -7.10 9.92
N ASN A 64 0.46 -6.04 9.43
CA ASN A 64 -0.11 -5.16 8.39
C ASN A 64 1.03 -4.44 7.64
N ALA A 65 0.70 -3.56 6.71
CA ALA A 65 1.64 -2.75 5.95
C ALA A 65 1.03 -1.39 5.58
N THR A 66 1.92 -0.43 5.34
CA THR A 66 1.60 0.92 4.84
C THR A 66 2.44 1.20 3.60
N VAL A 67 1.85 1.89 2.63
CA VAL A 67 2.55 2.45 1.47
C VAL A 67 2.39 3.97 1.48
N GLN A 68 3.45 4.67 1.07
CA GLN A 68 3.44 6.12 0.88
C GLN A 68 3.48 6.44 -0.62
N LEU A 69 2.56 7.31 -1.03
CA LEU A 69 2.51 7.87 -2.38
C LEU A 69 2.88 9.35 -2.30
N GLU A 70 3.62 9.83 -3.29
CA GLU A 70 3.85 11.26 -3.51
C GLU A 70 3.57 11.61 -4.98
N ARG A 71 3.45 12.91 -5.25
CA ARG A 71 3.27 13.43 -6.61
C ARG A 71 4.45 14.32 -6.97
N PRO A 72 5.25 13.95 -7.99
CA PRO A 72 6.34 14.80 -8.46
C PRO A 72 5.86 16.19 -8.92
N ASP A 73 4.63 16.27 -9.44
CA ASP A 73 3.96 17.49 -9.87
C ASP A 73 3.41 18.34 -8.72
N VAL A 74 3.18 17.73 -7.55
CA VAL A 74 2.74 18.43 -6.32
C VAL A 74 3.59 17.95 -5.15
N PRO A 75 4.81 18.52 -4.94
CA PRO A 75 5.76 18.03 -3.95
C PRO A 75 5.25 18.06 -2.50
N GLU A 76 4.30 18.94 -2.19
CA GLU A 76 3.67 19.02 -0.86
C GLU A 76 2.63 17.91 -0.63
N TRP A 77 2.23 17.21 -1.69
CA TRP A 77 1.26 16.13 -1.62
C TRP A 77 1.96 14.81 -1.31
N SER A 78 1.64 14.27 -0.14
CA SER A 78 1.97 12.89 0.24
C SER A 78 0.75 12.22 0.86
N ARG A 79 0.58 10.93 0.59
CA ARG A 79 -0.51 10.13 1.15
C ARG A 79 -0.03 8.77 1.61
N GLN A 80 -0.27 8.48 2.89
CA GLN A 80 -0.03 7.15 3.44
C GLN A 80 -1.31 6.32 3.40
N VAL A 81 -1.24 5.13 2.80
CA VAL A 81 -2.37 4.20 2.64
C VAL A 81 -2.03 2.88 3.31
N ARG A 82 -3.02 2.29 4.00
CA ARG A 82 -2.92 0.93 4.55
C ARG A 82 -3.13 -0.09 3.45
N LEU A 83 -2.26 -1.10 3.33
CA LEU A 83 -2.41 -2.11 2.29
C LEU A 83 -3.72 -2.88 2.44
N ASP A 84 -4.19 -3.09 3.66
CA ASP A 84 -5.47 -3.77 3.89
C ASP A 84 -6.70 -2.97 3.42
N GLN A 85 -6.55 -1.68 3.11
CA GLN A 85 -7.61 -0.85 2.54
C GLN A 85 -7.60 -0.84 1.01
N ILE A 86 -6.56 -1.38 0.37
CA ILE A 86 -6.42 -1.45 -1.07
C ILE A 86 -7.25 -2.63 -1.59
N VAL A 87 -8.11 -2.36 -2.57
CA VAL A 87 -8.89 -3.36 -3.29
C VAL A 87 -8.21 -3.75 -4.59
N ARG A 88 -7.59 -2.78 -5.27
CA ARG A 88 -6.94 -2.97 -6.57
C ARG A 88 -5.81 -1.98 -6.77
N VAL A 89 -4.75 -2.43 -7.43
CA VAL A 89 -3.62 -1.62 -7.89
C VAL A 89 -3.68 -1.57 -9.42
N GLU A 90 -3.64 -0.38 -9.98
CA GLU A 90 -3.49 -0.17 -11.44
C GLU A 90 -2.15 0.52 -11.70
N HIS A 91 -1.31 -0.07 -12.55
CA HIS A 91 0.00 0.47 -12.88
C HIS A 91 -0.10 1.43 -14.07
N LEU A 92 0.42 2.64 -13.92
CA LEU A 92 0.40 3.65 -14.98
C LEU A 92 1.68 3.61 -15.83
N ASP A 93 2.84 3.23 -15.27
CA ASP A 93 4.09 3.13 -16.05
C ASP A 93 4.18 1.87 -16.91
N SER A 94 3.34 0.87 -16.65
CA SER A 94 3.31 -0.37 -17.46
C SER A 94 2.80 -0.16 -18.89
N CYS A 95 2.45 1.08 -19.28
CA CYS A 95 2.10 1.40 -20.66
C CYS A 95 3.32 1.61 -21.58
N MET A 96 4.56 1.68 -21.06
CA MET A 96 5.78 1.67 -21.90
C MET A 96 6.35 0.26 -22.10
N ALA A 97 5.49 -0.71 -22.43
CA ALA A 97 5.90 -2.01 -22.98
C ALA A 97 5.27 -2.22 -24.35
N SER A 98 5.47 -1.26 -25.24
CA SER A 98 5.39 -1.36 -26.70
C SER A 98 6.22 -0.20 -27.26
N GLU A 99 6.92 -0.44 -28.37
CA GLU A 99 8.00 0.38 -28.95
C GLU A 99 9.37 0.07 -28.30
N SER A 100 10.16 -0.88 -28.80
CA SER A 100 10.73 -0.94 -30.16
C SER A 100 11.21 -2.34 -30.54
#